data_AF-A0A849RX39-F1
#
_entry.id   AF-A0A849RX39-F1
#
_cell.length_a   1.000
_cell.length_b   1.000
_cell.length_c   1.000
_cell.angle_alpha   90.00
_cell.angle_beta   90.00
_cell.angle_gamma   90.00
#
_symmetry.space_group_name_H-M   'P 1'
#
loop_
_entity.id
_entity.type
_entity.pdbx_description
1 polymer ?
#
loop_
_entity_poly.entity_id
_entity_poly.type
_entity_poly.pdbx_seq_one_letter_code
_entity_poly.pdbx_strand_id
1 'polypeptide(L)'
;MSRIDLHLHTTHSDGSLLPADVLRLAHEAGVTALAITDHDIVSGIPEALAVGAELGIEIVPGVEISSRVGNSELHILGYCIRWQDQELNRRLATLRESRHS
;
A
#
# COMPACT_ATOMS: atom_id res chain seq x y z
N MET A 1 1.27 -14.11 19.97
CA MET A 1 1.23 -14.46 18.53
C MET A 1 1.46 -13.18 17.76
N SER A 2 2.38 -13.19 16.79
CA SER A 2 2.58 -12.06 15.87
C SER A 2 1.34 -11.88 14.99
N ARG A 3 0.79 -10.66 14.95
CA ARG A 3 -0.33 -10.29 14.07
C ARG A 3 0.24 -9.56 12.87
N ILE A 4 -0.18 -9.95 11.67
CA ILE A 4 0.25 -9.31 10.42
C ILE A 4 -0.98 -8.86 9.64
N ASP A 5 -0.83 -7.75 8.90
CA ASP A 5 -1.86 -7.27 7.98
C ASP A 5 -1.22 -6.76 6.68
N LEU A 6 -1.45 -7.46 5.58
CA LEU A 6 -0.76 -7.21 4.31
C LEU A 6 -1.67 -6.57 3.26
N HIS A 7 -2.82 -6.01 3.65
CA HIS A 7 -3.73 -5.36 2.72
C HIS A 7 -4.44 -4.17 3.39
N LEU A 8 -3.77 -3.02 3.39
CA LEU A 8 -4.26 -1.79 4.03
C LEU A 8 -4.13 -0.60 3.08
N HIS A 9 -5.13 0.27 3.12
CA HIS A 9 -5.25 1.45 2.28
C HIS A 9 -5.15 2.70 3.13
N THR A 10 -4.59 3.76 2.55
CA THR A 10 -4.41 5.05 3.18
C THR A 10 -5.08 6.14 2.34
N THR A 11 -5.01 7.38 2.82
CA THR A 11 -5.45 8.57 2.07
C THR A 11 -4.69 8.80 0.77
N HIS A 12 -3.62 8.05 0.49
CA HIS A 12 -2.97 8.09 -0.82
C HIS A 12 -3.80 7.40 -1.92
N SER A 13 -4.77 6.55 -1.54
CA SER A 13 -5.78 6.04 -2.46
C SER A 13 -7.21 6.30 -1.94
N ASP A 14 -7.87 5.30 -1.38
CA ASP A 14 -9.26 5.36 -0.90
C ASP A 14 -9.43 5.03 0.59
N GLY A 15 -8.31 4.87 1.31
CA GLY A 15 -8.32 4.72 2.75
C GLY A 15 -8.66 6.03 3.48
N SER A 16 -9.24 5.89 4.68
CA SER A 16 -9.70 7.03 5.48
C SER A 16 -8.63 7.68 6.34
N LEU A 17 -7.44 7.09 6.44
CA LEU A 17 -6.39 7.47 7.38
C LEU A 17 -5.06 7.70 6.68
N LEU A 18 -4.25 8.62 7.21
CA LEU A 18 -2.87 8.82 6.75
C LEU A 18 -2.04 7.56 7.06
N PRO A 19 -0.94 7.29 6.33
CA PRO A 19 -0.06 6.17 6.63
C PRO A 19 0.36 6.12 8.10
N ALA A 20 0.76 7.26 8.69
CA ALA A 20 1.14 7.33 10.10
C ALA A 20 0.01 6.90 11.06
N ASP A 21 -1.23 7.29 10.77
CA ASP A 21 -2.39 6.97 11.61
C ASP A 21 -2.76 5.47 11.51
N VAL A 22 -2.68 4.88 10.31
CA VAL A 22 -2.83 3.43 10.11
C VAL A 22 -1.80 2.67 10.95
N LEU A 23 -0.54 3.10 10.92
CA LEU A 23 0.53 2.45 11.66
C LEU A 23 0.37 2.57 13.19
N ARG A 24 -0.09 3.73 13.69
CA ARG A 24 -0.40 3.90 15.13
C ARG A 24 -1.49 2.95 15.60
N LEU A 25 -2.58 2.84 14.84
CA LEU A 25 -3.66 1.90 15.16
C LEU A 25 -3.19 0.44 15.08
N ALA A 26 -2.37 0.12 14.08
CA ALA A 26 -1.78 -1.21 13.94
C ALA A 26 -0.89 -1.56 15.15
N HIS A 27 -0.08 -0.62 15.64
CA HIS A 27 0.72 -0.78 16.85
C HIS A 27 -0.15 -1.05 18.09
N GLU A 28 -1.19 -0.25 18.30
CA GLU A 28 -2.16 -0.43 19.40
C GLU A 28 -2.87 -1.80 19.33
N ALA A 29 -3.11 -2.30 18.12
CA ALA A 29 -3.70 -3.61 17.87
C ALA A 29 -2.70 -4.78 18.00
N GLY A 30 -1.42 -4.51 18.29
CA GLY A 30 -0.36 -5.51 18.41
C GLY A 30 0.09 -6.13 17.09
N VAL A 31 -0.08 -5.41 15.97
CA VAL A 31 0.45 -5.80 14.65
C VAL A 31 1.96 -5.62 14.65
N THR A 32 2.66 -6.65 14.17
CA THR A 32 4.14 -6.70 14.14
C THR A 32 4.70 -6.53 12.73
N ALA A 33 3.89 -6.77 11.69
CA ALA A 33 4.26 -6.50 10.31
C ALA A 33 3.03 -6.06 9.49
N LEU A 34 3.20 -5.09 8.59
CA LEU A 34 2.13 -4.66 7.69
C LEU A 34 2.60 -4.24 6.30
N ALA A 35 1.67 -4.23 5.34
CA ALA A 35 1.87 -3.65 4.03
C ALA A 35 0.82 -2.56 3.75
N ILE A 36 1.29 -1.38 3.33
CA ILE A 36 0.44 -0.41 2.65
C ILE A 36 0.34 -0.82 1.20
N THR A 37 -0.88 -1.04 0.71
CA THR A 37 -1.19 -1.53 -0.63
C THR A 37 -2.18 -0.62 -1.32
N ASP A 38 -1.90 0.69 -1.30
CA ASP A 38 -2.74 1.68 -1.97
C ASP A 38 -2.94 1.37 -3.46
N HIS A 39 -4.11 1.74 -3.97
CA HIS A 39 -4.52 1.51 -5.34
C HIS A 39 -3.66 2.27 -6.37
N ASP A 40 -2.91 1.53 -7.19
CA ASP A 40 -2.03 2.02 -8.24
C ASP A 40 -1.09 3.16 -7.81
N ILE A 41 -0.65 3.18 -6.56
CA ILE A 41 0.23 4.22 -6.04
C ILE A 41 1.04 3.70 -4.86
N VAL A 42 2.28 4.20 -4.74
CA VAL A 42 3.25 3.75 -3.73
C VAL A 42 3.81 4.92 -2.91
N SER A 43 3.20 6.10 -3.02
CA SER A 43 3.70 7.33 -2.39
C SER A 43 3.57 7.35 -0.86
N GLY A 44 2.74 6.47 -0.28
CA GLY A 44 2.64 6.31 1.19
C GLY A 44 3.76 5.48 1.81
N ILE A 45 4.54 4.75 0.99
CA ILE A 45 5.58 3.83 1.48
C ILE A 45 6.71 4.54 2.25
N PRO A 46 7.25 5.70 1.82
CA PRO A 46 8.29 6.41 2.58
C PRO A 46 7.87 6.76 4.00
N GLU A 47 6.64 7.27 4.18
CA GLU A 47 6.11 7.63 5.49
C GLU A 47 5.86 6.39 6.34
N ALA A 48 5.27 5.34 5.75
CA ALA A 48 5.06 4.07 6.44
C ALA A 48 6.39 3.46 6.93
N LEU A 49 7.44 3.47 6.11
CA LEU A 49 8.77 2.99 6.51
C LEU A 49 9.34 3.77 7.71
N ALA A 50 9.22 5.10 7.70
CA ALA A 50 9.71 5.94 8.77
C ALA A 50 8.97 5.67 10.10
N VAL A 51 7.64 5.70 10.07
CA VAL A 51 6.80 5.48 11.25
C VAL A 51 6.88 4.02 11.73
N GLY A 52 7.02 3.06 10.82
CA GLY A 52 7.18 1.65 11.15
C GLY A 52 8.46 1.39 11.94
N ALA A 53 9.57 2.04 11.55
CA ALA A 53 10.82 1.97 12.28
C ALA A 53 10.69 2.54 13.71
N GLU A 54 9.92 3.61 13.91
CA GLU A 54 9.66 4.20 15.23
C GLU A 54 8.79 3.30 16.11
N LEU A 55 7.78 2.65 15.54
CA LEU A 55 6.80 1.83 16.26
C LEU A 55 7.21 0.35 16.40
N GLY A 56 8.34 -0.05 15.80
CA GLY A 56 8.80 -1.43 15.79
C GLY A 56 7.93 -2.36 14.94
N ILE A 57 7.31 -1.83 13.89
CA ILE A 57 6.51 -2.60 12.93
C ILE A 57 7.33 -2.81 11.66
N GLU A 58 7.43 -4.07 11.21
CA GLU A 58 8.04 -4.40 9.93
C GLU A 58 7.12 -3.96 8.78
N ILE A 59 7.65 -3.13 7.87
CA ILE A 59 6.89 -2.64 6.72
C ILE A 59 7.31 -3.41 5.46
N VAL A 60 6.34 -4.06 4.83
CA VAL A 60 6.50 -4.71 3.53
C VAL A 60 6.02 -3.74 2.45
N PRO A 61 6.91 -3.23 1.57
CA PRO A 61 6.50 -2.38 0.46
C PRO A 61 5.47 -3.10 -0.42
N GLY A 62 4.29 -2.51 -0.55
CA GLY A 62 3.15 -3.10 -1.23
C GLY A 62 2.47 -2.14 -2.20
N VAL A 63 1.62 -2.69 -3.07
CA VAL A 63 0.72 -1.95 -3.96
C VAL A 63 -0.45 -2.84 -4.35
N GLU A 64 -1.64 -2.27 -4.52
CA GLU A 64 -2.76 -2.96 -5.16
C GLU A 64 -2.96 -2.46 -6.58
N ILE A 65 -2.65 -3.32 -7.55
CA ILE A 65 -2.65 -3.00 -8.97
C ILE A 65 -4.02 -3.29 -9.57
N SER A 66 -4.63 -2.28 -10.18
CA SER A 66 -5.83 -2.47 -10.98
C SER A 66 -5.57 -3.28 -12.24
N SER A 67 -6.49 -4.17 -12.55
CA SER A 67 -6.47 -4.98 -13.76
C SER A 67 -7.89 -5.27 -14.23
N ARG A 68 -8.02 -5.66 -15.50
CA ARG A 68 -9.28 -6.10 -16.09
C ARG A 68 -9.08 -7.36 -16.92
N VAL A 69 -10.03 -8.27 -16.80
CA VAL A 69 -10.16 -9.44 -17.67
C VAL A 69 -11.55 -9.42 -18.28
N GLY A 70 -11.63 -9.04 -19.56
CA GLY A 70 -12.90 -8.77 -20.24
C GLY A 70 -13.67 -7.64 -19.54
N ASN A 71 -14.84 -7.98 -19.00
CA ASN A 71 -15.70 -7.03 -18.28
C ASN A 71 -15.51 -7.06 -16.76
N SER A 72 -14.66 -7.94 -16.24
CA SER A 72 -14.40 -8.06 -14.81
C SER A 72 -13.21 -7.22 -14.38
N GLU A 73 -13.35 -6.51 -13.27
CA GLU A 73 -12.26 -5.86 -12.56
C GLU A 73 -11.59 -6.87 -11.62
N LEU A 74 -10.25 -6.86 -11.61
CA LEU A 74 -9.43 -7.69 -10.74
C LEU A 74 -8.38 -6.80 -10.10
N HIS A 75 -8.08 -7.05 -8.84
CA HIS A 75 -6.99 -6.38 -8.15
C HIS A 75 -5.86 -7.38 -7.84
N ILE A 76 -4.62 -6.95 -8.08
CA ILE A 76 -3.43 -7.78 -7.90
C ILE A 76 -2.55 -7.11 -6.84
N LEU A 77 -2.31 -7.83 -5.74
CA LEU A 77 -1.39 -7.39 -4.70
C LEU A 77 0.06 -7.68 -5.11
N GLY A 78 0.88 -6.64 -5.12
CA GLY A 78 2.33 -6.74 -5.30
C GLY A 78 3.04 -6.47 -3.98
N TYR A 79 3.97 -7.35 -3.60
CA TYR A 79 4.77 -7.25 -2.36
C TYR A 79 6.27 -7.26 -2.66
N CYS A 80 7.05 -6.72 -1.71
CA CYS A 80 8.50 -6.62 -1.83
C CYS A 80 8.94 -5.90 -3.11
N ILE A 81 8.11 -4.94 -3.56
CA ILE A 81 8.33 -4.22 -4.80
C ILE A 81 9.47 -3.20 -4.64
N ARG A 82 10.21 -2.98 -5.74
CA ARG A 82 11.13 -1.86 -5.85
C ARG A 82 10.31 -0.59 -6.11
N TRP A 83 9.72 -0.03 -5.05
CA TRP A 83 8.79 1.10 -5.14
C TRP A 83 9.41 2.41 -5.66
N GLN A 84 10.75 2.51 -5.67
CA GLN A 84 11.49 3.61 -6.29
C GLN A 84 11.77 3.40 -7.79
N ASP A 85 11.35 2.27 -8.37
CA ASP A 85 11.53 1.98 -9.79
C ASP A 85 10.68 2.92 -10.65
N GLN A 86 11.33 3.63 -11.57
CA GLN A 86 10.68 4.65 -12.39
C GLN A 86 9.67 4.06 -13.37
N GLU A 87 9.94 2.88 -13.93
CA GLU A 87 9.05 2.24 -14.89
C GLU A 87 7.80 1.70 -14.20
N LEU A 88 7.95 1.14 -13.00
CA LEU A 88 6.80 0.76 -12.16
C LEU A 88 5.92 1.99 -11.89
N ASN A 89 6.49 3.07 -11.37
CA ASN A 89 5.75 4.29 -11.06
C ASN A 89 5.03 4.88 -12.28
N ARG A 90 5.68 4.86 -13.46
CA ARG A 90 5.08 5.29 -14.72
C ARG A 90 3.86 4.44 -15.09
N ARG A 91 3.96 3.11 -14.97
CA ARG A 91 2.84 2.19 -15.25
C ARG A 91 1.67 2.37 -14.30
N LEU A 92 1.96 2.50 -13.00
CA LEU A 92 0.95 2.74 -11.98
C LEU A 92 0.20 4.06 -12.24
N ALA A 93 0.91 5.12 -12.66
CA ALA A 93 0.28 6.38 -13.05
C ALA A 93 -0.69 6.21 -14.23
N THR A 94 -0.30 5.46 -15.28
CA THR A 94 -1.19 5.16 -16.42
C THR A 94 -2.45 4.41 -15.99
N LEU A 95 -2.33 3.43 -15.07
CA LEU A 95 -3.48 2.69 -14.55
C LEU A 95 -4.44 3.61 -13.78
N ARG A 96 -3.91 4.48 -12.91
CA ARG A 96 -4.71 5.43 -12.14
C ARG A 96 -5.51 6.39 -13.03
N GLU A 97 -4.92 6.87 -14.13
CA GLU A 97 -5.63 7.71 -15.12
C GLU A 97 -6.78 6.96 -15.80
N SER A 98 -6.59 5.66 -16.06
CA SER A 98 -7.60 4.84 -16.73
C SER A 98 -8.80 4.45 -15.85
N ARG A 99 -8.72 4.61 -14.51
CA ARG A 99 -9.83 4.25 -13.59
C ARG A 99 -11.11 5.08 -13.78
N HIS A 100 -11.01 6.24 -14.42
CA HIS A 100 -12.15 7.14 -14.64
C HIS A 100 -12.59 7.23 -16.11
N SER A 101 -12.04 6.38 -16.97
CA SER A 101 -12.33 6.33 -18.42
C SER A 101 -13.18 5.12 -18.77
#